data_AF-A0AAN7L1P4-F1
#
_entry.id   AF-A0AAN7L1P4-F1
#
_cell.length_a   1.000
_cell.length_b   1.000
_cell.length_c   1.000
_cell.angle_alpha   90.00
_cell.angle_beta   90.00
_cell.angle_gamma   90.00
#
_symmetry.space_group_name_H-M   'P 1'
#
loop_
_entity.id
_entity.type
_entity.pdbx_description
1 polymer ?
#
loop_
_entity_poly.entity_id
_entity_poly.type
_entity_poly.pdbx_seq_one_letter_code
_entity_poly.pdbx_strand_id
1 'polypeptide(L)'
;MMKLMVQDLLKLVTFLALVRLTITSPGKVNFGYCEKIVKTWSNSAVNQEAKVDRHTLQDLLFFLHVPRTGGRAYFHCFLKKLYSSSQECPRSYDKLRFNPSKTKCRLLVTHDDYSMMSKLPKERTSLVTILRNPVDRVFSSYEFSVEVAARFLVHPNLTSATQMAKRLRSKAKGVSTLDIWPWKYLVPWMREDLFARRDARRQDGLSDVEGNDPYDMEEVVMPLHDYINDAIARDIIHNGATLQIAGLTNNSYYDGAHEVRHCIIEFKELGVHVLEVAKRRLDEMLYVGLTEDHRESATMFANVVGAQVISQLRSRSPVPETVAAKRTSEQSSTMYSESMDRHDQNGTLDEEVNGIHAPGNVEANKENMTVTKLIKAYESCIHPLRSIQSRRRISSLKHIAPANFTKEARLHVSEAVLQEIKSFNSLDLELYEYARKIFSNQHKRTAQKLLTTESFGDIVSSSYSISPWSLILVAAPIVLLVLFIFVVIKGKRISKIKI
;
A
#
# COMPACT_ATOMS: atom_id res chain seq x y z
N MET A 1 60.74 25.49 -16.00
CA MET A 1 59.77 24.68 -15.21
C MET A 1 58.70 25.53 -14.54
N MET A 2 59.08 26.53 -13.73
CA MET A 2 58.13 27.37 -12.98
C MET A 2 57.17 28.20 -13.85
N LYS A 3 57.63 28.74 -15.00
CA LYS A 3 56.76 29.46 -15.96
C LYS A 3 55.70 28.59 -16.63
N LEU A 4 56.00 27.30 -16.84
CA LEU A 4 55.07 26.35 -17.47
C LEU A 4 53.93 25.99 -16.49
N MET A 5 54.26 25.73 -15.23
CA MET A 5 53.27 25.47 -14.17
C MET A 5 52.31 26.66 -13.94
N VAL A 6 52.79 27.89 -14.00
CA VAL A 6 51.93 29.08 -13.83
C VAL A 6 50.95 29.22 -15.00
N GLN A 7 51.38 28.89 -16.23
CA GLN A 7 50.52 28.91 -17.40
C GLN A 7 49.43 27.84 -17.35
N ASP A 8 49.76 26.63 -16.88
CA ASP A 8 48.80 25.54 -16.75
C ASP A 8 47.83 25.76 -15.58
N LEU A 9 48.29 26.37 -14.48
CA LEU A 9 47.42 26.79 -13.39
C LEU A 9 46.45 27.90 -13.83
N LEU A 10 46.93 28.87 -14.61
CA LEU A 10 46.07 29.94 -15.14
C LEU A 10 45.01 29.38 -16.08
N LYS A 11 45.37 28.44 -16.97
CA LYS A 11 44.44 27.72 -17.85
C LYS A 11 43.39 26.95 -17.06
N LEU A 12 43.79 26.24 -16.00
CA LEU A 12 42.88 25.50 -15.12
C LEU A 12 41.88 26.44 -14.41
N VAL A 13 42.35 27.59 -13.92
CA VAL A 13 41.49 28.61 -13.28
C VAL A 13 40.52 29.21 -14.29
N THR A 14 40.95 29.56 -15.50
CA THR A 14 40.04 30.02 -16.56
C THR A 14 39.06 28.93 -16.99
N PHE A 15 39.48 27.67 -17.06
CA PHE A 15 38.58 26.55 -17.37
C PHE A 15 37.54 26.35 -16.25
N LEU A 16 37.94 26.40 -14.99
CA LEU A 16 37.02 26.34 -13.85
C LEU A 16 36.05 27.54 -13.80
N ALA A 17 36.51 28.74 -14.17
CA ALA A 17 35.67 29.93 -14.29
C ALA A 17 34.66 29.81 -15.45
N LEU A 18 35.09 29.26 -16.60
CA LEU A 18 34.22 28.98 -17.75
C LEU A 18 33.22 27.86 -17.44
N VAL A 19 33.63 26.81 -16.72
CA VAL A 19 32.73 25.75 -16.24
C VAL A 19 31.69 26.32 -15.29
N ARG A 20 32.07 27.24 -14.38
CA ARG A 20 31.12 27.97 -13.51
C ARG A 20 30.14 28.85 -14.29
N LEU A 21 30.55 29.42 -15.44
CA LEU A 21 29.67 30.18 -16.33
C LEU A 21 28.73 29.28 -17.16
N THR A 22 29.10 28.02 -17.41
CA THR A 22 28.24 27.04 -18.11
C THR A 22 27.32 26.26 -17.18
N ILE A 23 27.50 26.34 -15.86
CA ILE A 23 26.44 25.98 -14.91
C ILE A 23 25.43 27.13 -14.95
N THR A 24 24.64 27.13 -16.01
CA THR A 24 23.37 27.85 -16.03
C THR A 24 22.59 27.33 -14.82
N SER A 25 22.40 28.19 -13.82
CA SER A 25 21.31 28.00 -12.87
C SER A 25 20.06 27.72 -13.71
N PRO A 26 19.31 26.64 -13.47
CA PRO A 26 18.09 26.39 -14.22
C PRO A 26 17.27 27.68 -14.12
N GLY A 27 17.01 28.30 -15.28
CA GLY A 27 16.39 29.62 -15.33
C GLY A 27 15.16 29.59 -14.45
N LYS A 28 15.06 30.54 -13.50
CA LYS A 28 13.99 30.59 -12.49
C LYS A 28 12.66 30.21 -13.14
N VAL A 29 12.14 29.04 -12.78
CA VAL A 29 10.87 28.57 -13.33
C VAL A 29 9.81 29.54 -12.83
N ASN A 30 9.19 30.29 -13.75
CA ASN A 30 8.19 31.27 -13.37
C ASN A 30 6.84 30.59 -13.09
N PHE A 31 6.01 31.22 -12.26
CA PHE A 31 4.72 30.68 -11.87
C PHE A 31 3.84 30.30 -13.06
N GLY A 32 3.78 31.14 -14.10
CA GLY A 32 2.94 30.90 -15.28
C GLY A 32 3.33 29.62 -16.05
N TYR A 33 4.61 29.28 -16.11
CA TYR A 33 5.08 28.01 -16.65
C TYR A 33 4.57 26.84 -15.81
N CYS A 34 4.80 26.91 -14.49
CA CYS A 34 4.42 25.84 -13.58
C CYS A 34 2.90 25.62 -13.53
N GLU A 35 2.13 26.71 -13.50
CA GLU A 35 0.68 26.67 -13.55
C GLU A 35 0.20 25.96 -14.83
N LYS A 36 0.77 26.31 -15.99
CA LYS A 36 0.43 25.67 -17.27
C LYS A 36 0.73 24.17 -17.24
N ILE A 37 1.91 23.77 -16.77
CA ILE A 37 2.34 22.36 -16.71
C ILE A 37 1.43 21.56 -15.79
N VAL A 38 1.21 22.04 -14.56
CA VAL A 38 0.37 21.36 -13.56
C VAL A 38 -1.08 21.25 -14.04
N LYS A 39 -1.67 22.33 -14.58
CA LYS A 39 -3.06 22.30 -15.09
C LYS A 39 -3.21 21.40 -16.31
N THR A 40 -2.23 21.41 -17.23
CA THR A 40 -2.25 20.54 -18.42
C THR A 40 -2.22 19.07 -18.01
N TRP A 41 -1.31 18.70 -17.09
CA TRP A 41 -1.25 17.35 -16.53
C TRP A 41 -2.57 16.97 -15.83
N SER A 42 -3.09 17.84 -14.96
CA SER A 42 -4.32 17.59 -14.20
C SER A 42 -5.51 17.35 -15.13
N ASN A 43 -5.70 18.21 -16.15
CA ASN A 43 -6.77 18.06 -17.14
C ASN A 43 -6.61 16.76 -17.97
N SER A 44 -5.39 16.36 -18.31
CA SER A 44 -5.15 15.09 -19.00
C SER A 44 -5.47 13.89 -18.11
N ALA A 45 -5.18 13.95 -16.81
CA ALA A 45 -5.48 12.88 -15.87
C ALA A 45 -7.01 12.66 -15.76
N VAL A 46 -7.78 13.75 -15.72
CA VAL A 46 -9.25 13.75 -15.69
C VAL A 46 -9.86 13.04 -16.90
N ASN A 47 -9.33 13.27 -18.10
CA ASN A 47 -9.93 12.73 -19.33
C ASN A 47 -9.61 11.25 -19.58
N GLN A 48 -8.71 10.65 -18.80
CA GLN A 48 -8.25 9.26 -18.98
C GLN A 48 -8.98 8.23 -18.11
N GLU A 49 -9.94 8.68 -17.30
CA GLU A 49 -10.69 7.87 -16.34
C GLU A 49 -11.99 7.37 -16.99
N ALA A 50 -12.05 6.07 -17.30
CA ALA A 50 -13.23 5.45 -17.88
C ALA A 50 -14.33 5.26 -16.82
N LYS A 51 -15.60 5.45 -17.20
CA LYS A 51 -16.79 5.16 -16.37
C LYS A 51 -17.00 3.64 -16.20
N VAL A 52 -16.07 2.96 -15.54
CA VAL A 52 -16.23 1.56 -15.13
C VAL A 52 -16.96 1.54 -13.79
N ASP A 53 -17.82 0.54 -13.56
CA ASP A 53 -18.45 0.34 -12.26
C ASP A 53 -17.38 0.08 -11.18
N ARG A 54 -17.14 1.10 -10.35
CA ARG A 54 -16.17 1.09 -9.25
C ARG A 54 -16.48 0.11 -8.12
N HIS A 55 -17.71 -0.42 -8.06
CA HIS A 55 -18.14 -1.32 -6.98
C HIS A 55 -17.96 -2.80 -7.33
N THR A 56 -17.67 -3.11 -8.60
CA THR A 56 -17.48 -4.47 -9.08
C THR A 56 -16.00 -4.76 -9.33
N LEU A 57 -15.52 -5.82 -8.70
CA LEU A 57 -14.17 -6.36 -8.88
C LEU A 57 -13.97 -6.82 -10.32
N GLN A 58 -12.91 -6.34 -10.95
CA GLN A 58 -12.44 -6.75 -12.27
C GLN A 58 -11.45 -7.93 -12.17
N ASP A 59 -10.95 -8.42 -13.30
CA ASP A 59 -10.13 -9.63 -13.35
C ASP A 59 -8.77 -9.50 -12.65
N LEU A 60 -8.16 -8.31 -12.71
CA LEU A 60 -6.92 -7.94 -12.03
C LEU A 60 -7.21 -7.04 -10.82
N LEU A 61 -6.78 -7.45 -9.64
CA LEU A 61 -6.74 -6.60 -8.45
C LEU A 61 -5.36 -5.96 -8.32
N PHE A 62 -5.30 -4.64 -8.40
CA PHE A 62 -4.10 -3.85 -8.11
C PHE A 62 -4.21 -3.24 -6.72
N PHE A 63 -3.41 -3.75 -5.79
CA PHE A 63 -3.20 -3.11 -4.50
C PHE A 63 -2.07 -2.07 -4.62
N LEU A 64 -2.47 -0.80 -4.76
CA LEU A 64 -1.58 0.35 -4.65
C LEU A 64 -1.19 0.50 -3.17
N HIS A 65 -0.05 -0.07 -2.80
CA HIS A 65 0.37 -0.14 -1.41
C HIS A 65 1.18 1.10 -1.06
N VAL A 66 0.50 2.04 -0.38
CA VAL A 66 1.17 3.20 0.22
C VAL A 66 2.07 2.74 1.36
N PRO A 67 3.37 3.08 1.36
CA PRO A 67 4.28 2.68 2.42
C PRO A 67 3.80 3.11 3.80
N ARG A 68 4.00 2.21 4.79
CA ARG A 68 3.71 2.44 6.23
C ARG A 68 2.22 2.61 6.59
N THR A 69 1.31 2.10 5.76
CA THR A 69 -0.15 2.06 6.03
C THR A 69 -0.67 0.67 6.40
N GLY A 70 0.22 -0.23 6.83
CA GLY A 70 -0.16 -1.59 7.24
C GLY A 70 -0.47 -2.56 6.08
N GLY A 71 -0.17 -2.21 4.83
CA GLY A 71 -0.46 -3.06 3.69
C GLY A 71 0.22 -4.44 3.71
N ARG A 72 1.34 -4.60 4.44
CA ARG A 72 1.94 -5.93 4.70
C ARG A 72 0.98 -6.89 5.40
N ALA A 73 0.13 -6.39 6.31
CA ALA A 73 -0.90 -7.20 6.97
C ALA A 73 -1.97 -7.63 5.96
N TYR A 74 -2.49 -6.71 5.16
CA TYR A 74 -3.47 -7.01 4.12
C TYR A 74 -2.94 -8.02 3.10
N PHE A 75 -1.72 -7.83 2.64
CA PHE A 75 -1.09 -8.75 1.70
C PHE A 75 -0.95 -10.16 2.28
N HIS A 76 -0.31 -10.31 3.43
CA HIS A 76 -0.04 -11.65 3.98
C HIS A 76 -1.26 -12.34 4.58
N CYS A 77 -2.12 -11.60 5.28
CA CYS A 77 -3.22 -12.18 6.05
C CYS A 77 -4.53 -12.26 5.26
N PHE A 78 -4.74 -11.43 4.23
CA PHE A 78 -5.89 -11.55 3.31
C PHE A 78 -5.49 -12.05 1.94
N LEU A 79 -4.69 -11.28 1.20
CA LEU A 79 -4.52 -11.50 -0.25
C LEU A 79 -3.85 -12.85 -0.54
N LYS A 80 -2.86 -13.29 0.25
CA LYS A 80 -2.25 -14.64 0.11
C LYS A 80 -3.20 -15.79 0.46
N LYS A 81 -4.29 -15.51 1.19
CA LYS A 81 -5.35 -16.49 1.47
C LYS A 81 -6.33 -16.58 0.30
N LEU A 82 -6.52 -15.48 -0.42
CA LEU A 82 -7.44 -15.36 -1.55
C LEU A 82 -6.83 -15.77 -2.89
N TYR A 83 -5.57 -15.42 -3.14
CA TYR A 83 -4.87 -15.68 -4.41
C TYR A 83 -3.77 -16.72 -4.24
N SER A 84 -3.55 -17.58 -5.24
CA SER A 84 -2.39 -18.48 -5.30
C SER A 84 -1.13 -17.74 -5.74
N SER A 85 0.05 -18.32 -5.45
CA SER A 85 1.32 -17.75 -5.92
C SER A 85 1.38 -17.64 -7.45
N SER A 86 0.71 -18.53 -8.18
CA SER A 86 0.59 -18.47 -9.65
C SER A 86 -0.32 -17.35 -10.17
N GLN A 87 -1.19 -16.81 -9.31
CA GLN A 87 -2.03 -15.64 -9.61
C GLN A 87 -1.37 -14.32 -9.23
N GLU A 88 -0.29 -14.33 -8.45
CA GLU A 88 0.51 -13.14 -8.17
C GLU A 88 1.28 -12.71 -9.43
N CYS A 89 1.20 -11.43 -9.78
CA CYS A 89 1.97 -10.89 -10.90
C CYS A 89 3.47 -10.91 -10.60
N PRO A 90 4.34 -11.13 -11.62
CA PRO A 90 5.78 -11.05 -11.43
C PRO A 90 6.17 -9.71 -10.83
N ARG A 91 6.99 -9.75 -9.78
CA ARG A 91 7.36 -8.53 -9.08
C ARG A 91 8.36 -7.74 -9.92
N SER A 92 8.15 -6.44 -10.01
CA SER A 92 9.18 -5.52 -10.48
C SER A 92 9.09 -4.20 -9.74
N TYR A 93 10.24 -3.73 -9.25
CA TYR A 93 10.34 -2.53 -8.41
C TYR A 93 11.17 -1.41 -9.07
N ASP A 94 11.70 -1.68 -10.26
CA ASP A 94 12.47 -0.73 -11.06
C ASP A 94 11.77 -0.45 -12.41
N LYS A 95 11.37 -1.50 -13.13
CA LYS A 95 10.67 -1.41 -14.42
C LYS A 95 9.80 -2.63 -14.59
N LEU A 96 8.51 -2.48 -14.87
CA LEU A 96 7.64 -3.61 -15.18
C LEU A 96 8.29 -4.59 -16.19
N ARG A 97 8.69 -5.79 -15.74
CA ARG A 97 9.47 -6.78 -16.53
C ARG A 97 8.60 -7.85 -17.18
N PHE A 98 7.29 -7.67 -17.14
CA PHE A 98 6.33 -8.57 -17.75
C PHE A 98 5.33 -7.76 -18.57
N ASN A 99 4.74 -8.39 -19.58
CA ASN A 99 3.66 -7.76 -20.34
C ASN A 99 2.32 -8.08 -19.64
N PRO A 100 1.64 -7.10 -19.01
CA PRO A 100 0.39 -7.35 -18.28
C PRO A 100 -0.74 -7.83 -19.17
N SER A 101 -0.65 -7.59 -20.48
CA SER A 101 -1.62 -8.08 -21.46
C SER A 101 -1.42 -9.56 -21.82
N LYS A 102 -0.24 -10.15 -21.51
CA LYS A 102 0.11 -11.55 -21.83
C LYS A 102 0.15 -12.47 -20.61
N THR A 103 0.29 -11.92 -19.40
CA THR A 103 0.36 -12.70 -18.16
C THR A 103 -1.01 -12.87 -17.52
N LYS A 104 -1.43 -14.11 -17.23
CA LYS A 104 -2.71 -14.46 -16.57
C LYS A 104 -2.75 -14.18 -15.05
N CYS A 105 -1.88 -13.31 -14.53
CA CYS A 105 -1.89 -12.98 -13.11
C CYS A 105 -3.12 -12.10 -12.78
N ARG A 106 -3.60 -12.20 -11.55
CA ARG A 106 -4.84 -11.56 -11.06
C ARG A 106 -4.63 -10.68 -9.83
N LEU A 107 -3.41 -10.63 -9.31
CA LEU A 107 -3.04 -9.81 -8.17
C LEU A 107 -1.71 -9.10 -8.42
N LEU A 108 -1.73 -7.78 -8.46
CA LEU A 108 -0.53 -6.94 -8.43
C LEU A 108 -0.48 -6.18 -7.11
N VAL A 109 0.63 -6.27 -6.39
CA VAL A 109 0.87 -5.50 -5.17
C VAL A 109 2.24 -4.86 -5.27
N THR A 110 2.28 -3.53 -5.23
CA THR A 110 3.54 -2.78 -5.37
C THR A 110 3.46 -1.44 -4.64
N HIS A 111 4.63 -0.88 -4.34
CA HIS A 111 4.76 0.51 -3.89
C HIS A 111 4.95 1.48 -5.08
N ASP A 112 4.85 1.02 -6.34
CA ASP A 112 4.73 1.95 -7.46
C ASP A 112 3.50 2.86 -7.25
N ASP A 113 3.50 3.98 -7.95
CA ASP A 113 2.39 4.92 -7.92
C ASP A 113 1.32 4.61 -8.98
N TYR A 114 0.25 5.40 -8.99
CA TYR A 114 -0.88 5.20 -9.89
C TYR A 114 -0.48 5.23 -11.38
N SER A 115 0.64 5.83 -11.77
CA SER A 115 1.09 5.84 -13.18
C SER A 115 1.30 4.42 -13.75
N MET A 116 1.46 3.41 -12.89
CA MET A 116 1.45 2.00 -13.26
C MET A 116 0.20 1.61 -14.07
N MET A 117 -0.93 2.28 -13.86
CA MET A 117 -2.16 2.08 -14.62
C MET A 117 -2.00 2.29 -16.13
N SER A 118 -1.02 3.07 -16.58
CA SER A 118 -0.69 3.21 -18.01
C SER A 118 -0.22 1.90 -18.65
N LYS A 119 0.25 0.94 -17.83
CA LYS A 119 0.77 -0.35 -18.28
C LYS A 119 -0.21 -1.50 -18.07
N LEU A 120 -1.32 -1.26 -17.37
CA LEU A 120 -2.31 -2.26 -17.02
C LEU A 120 -3.54 -2.14 -17.93
N PRO A 121 -4.28 -3.23 -18.21
CA PRO A 121 -5.55 -3.16 -18.92
C PRO A 121 -6.59 -2.44 -18.04
N LYS A 122 -6.85 -1.16 -18.32
CA LYS A 122 -7.67 -0.27 -17.47
C LYS A 122 -9.05 -0.83 -17.18
N GLU A 123 -9.72 -1.38 -18.19
CA GLU A 123 -11.08 -1.91 -18.12
C GLU A 123 -11.15 -3.21 -17.29
N ARG A 124 -10.01 -3.85 -17.04
CA ARG A 124 -9.89 -5.13 -16.32
C ARG A 124 -9.21 -5.00 -14.96
N THR A 125 -8.92 -3.79 -14.50
CA THR A 125 -8.14 -3.56 -13.28
C THR A 125 -8.98 -2.84 -12.23
N SER A 126 -9.15 -3.47 -11.06
CA SER A 126 -9.70 -2.81 -9.87
C SER A 126 -8.57 -2.40 -8.94
N LEU A 127 -8.66 -1.19 -8.40
CA LEU A 127 -7.66 -0.68 -7.46
C LEU A 127 -8.18 -0.71 -6.04
N VAL A 128 -7.27 -0.98 -5.10
CA VAL A 128 -7.52 -0.82 -3.67
C VAL A 128 -6.32 -0.13 -3.04
N THR A 129 -6.53 0.61 -1.96
CA THR A 129 -5.45 1.18 -1.16
C THR A 129 -5.81 1.25 0.32
N ILE A 130 -4.79 1.47 1.16
CA ILE A 130 -4.93 1.73 2.59
C ILE A 130 -4.15 2.99 2.90
N LEU A 131 -4.78 3.92 3.60
CA LEU A 131 -4.19 5.18 4.04
C LEU A 131 -3.99 5.22 5.55
N ARG A 132 -3.23 6.22 6.00
CA ARG A 132 -2.85 6.44 7.38
C ARG A 132 -2.80 7.94 7.64
N ASN A 133 -3.04 8.35 8.88
CA ASN A 133 -2.80 9.70 9.35
C ASN A 133 -1.39 10.15 8.91
N PRO A 134 -1.25 11.29 8.23
CA PRO A 134 0.02 11.68 7.62
C PRO A 134 1.17 11.88 8.62
N VAL A 135 0.88 12.44 9.79
CA VAL A 135 1.89 12.65 10.86
C VAL A 135 2.41 11.31 11.35
N ASP A 136 1.50 10.38 11.65
CA ASP A 136 1.86 9.02 12.05
C ASP A 136 2.59 8.23 10.95
N ARG A 137 2.28 8.52 9.67
CA ARG A 137 2.97 7.94 8.51
C ARG A 137 4.40 8.46 8.41
N VAL A 138 4.66 9.74 8.68
CA VAL A 138 6.01 10.32 8.73
C VAL A 138 6.83 9.69 9.84
N PHE A 139 6.33 9.68 11.08
CA PHE A 139 6.98 9.01 12.20
C PHE A 139 7.32 7.55 11.87
N SER A 140 6.36 6.82 11.32
CA SER A 140 6.57 5.41 11.00
C SER A 140 7.54 5.19 9.84
N SER A 141 7.73 6.18 8.97
CA SER A 141 8.70 6.12 7.87
C SER A 141 10.11 6.41 8.38
N TYR A 142 10.26 7.43 9.23
CA TYR A 142 11.50 7.73 9.94
C TYR A 142 11.97 6.51 10.75
N GLU A 143 11.13 6.02 11.67
CA GLU A 143 11.45 4.87 12.53
C GLU A 143 11.82 3.63 11.74
N PHE A 144 11.13 3.35 10.63
CA PHE A 144 11.42 2.18 9.80
C PHE A 144 12.73 2.33 9.02
N SER A 145 13.03 3.53 8.54
CA SER A 145 14.30 3.81 7.85
C SER A 145 15.48 3.58 8.81
N VAL A 146 15.37 4.10 10.04
CA VAL A 146 16.35 3.89 11.11
C VAL A 146 16.44 2.41 11.51
N GLU A 147 15.30 1.75 11.77
CA GLU A 147 15.25 0.34 12.16
C GLU A 147 15.96 -0.55 11.15
N VAL A 148 15.65 -0.40 9.86
CA VAL A 148 16.24 -1.25 8.82
C VAL A 148 17.72 -0.92 8.61
N ALA A 149 18.11 0.36 8.69
CA ALA A 149 19.49 0.78 8.58
C ALA A 149 20.36 0.25 9.75
N ALA A 150 19.83 0.27 10.98
CA ALA A 150 20.53 -0.19 12.18
C ALA A 150 20.92 -1.68 12.13
N ARG A 151 20.18 -2.51 11.37
CA ARG A 151 20.52 -3.94 11.15
C ARG A 151 21.89 -4.14 10.52
N PHE A 152 22.41 -3.14 9.80
CA PHE A 152 23.70 -3.23 9.14
C PHE A 152 24.87 -2.89 10.06
N LEU A 153 24.61 -2.31 11.25
CA LEU A 153 25.66 -1.92 12.19
C LEU A 153 26.37 -3.11 12.85
N VAL A 154 25.88 -4.35 12.64
CA VAL A 154 26.62 -5.59 12.97
C VAL A 154 27.95 -5.67 12.22
N HIS A 155 28.04 -5.01 11.06
CA HIS A 155 29.24 -5.01 10.24
C HIS A 155 30.27 -3.99 10.75
N PRO A 156 31.58 -4.28 10.60
CA PRO A 156 32.63 -3.42 11.13
C PRO A 156 32.65 -2.04 10.48
N ASN A 157 32.29 -1.91 9.20
CA ASN A 157 32.24 -0.64 8.48
C ASN A 157 31.23 -0.68 7.32
N LEU A 158 30.93 0.51 6.78
CA LEU A 158 29.94 0.70 5.71
C LEU A 158 30.28 -0.10 4.44
N THR A 159 31.58 -0.20 4.09
CA THR A 159 32.04 -0.96 2.93
C THR A 159 31.68 -2.43 3.04
N SER A 160 31.95 -3.05 4.20
CA SER A 160 31.62 -4.44 4.50
C SER A 160 30.11 -4.68 4.41
N ALA A 161 29.31 -3.80 5.03
CA ALA A 161 27.84 -3.87 4.98
C ALA A 161 27.32 -3.77 3.53
N THR A 162 27.86 -2.86 2.73
CA THR A 162 27.42 -2.63 1.35
C THR A 162 27.78 -3.79 0.43
N GLN A 163 28.98 -4.35 0.58
CA GLN A 163 29.40 -5.54 -0.18
C GLN A 163 28.55 -6.77 0.15
N MET A 164 28.27 -6.99 1.44
CA MET A 164 27.41 -8.09 1.88
C MET A 164 25.99 -7.93 1.34
N ALA A 165 25.38 -6.75 1.49
CA ALA A 165 24.06 -6.46 0.95
C ALA A 165 23.98 -6.73 -0.56
N LYS A 166 25.00 -6.31 -1.34
CA LYS A 166 25.07 -6.59 -2.79
C LYS A 166 25.18 -8.08 -3.09
N ARG A 167 26.01 -8.81 -2.35
CA ARG A 167 26.20 -10.26 -2.51
C ARG A 167 24.90 -11.02 -2.25
N LEU A 168 24.18 -10.69 -1.18
CA LEU A 168 22.93 -11.36 -0.84
C LEU A 168 21.84 -11.06 -1.85
N ARG A 169 21.77 -9.82 -2.32
CA ARG A 169 20.85 -9.40 -3.38
C ARG A 169 21.06 -10.19 -4.67
N SER A 170 22.32 -10.50 -5.02
CA SER A 170 22.63 -11.33 -6.19
C SER A 170 22.24 -12.82 -6.03
N LYS A 171 22.16 -13.32 -4.80
CA LYS A 171 21.85 -14.73 -4.49
C LYS A 171 20.39 -14.97 -4.13
N ALA A 172 19.70 -13.96 -3.62
CA ALA A 172 18.32 -14.08 -3.20
C ALA A 172 17.40 -14.20 -4.43
N LYS A 173 16.58 -15.25 -4.47
CA LYS A 173 15.42 -15.33 -5.39
C LYS A 173 14.27 -14.42 -4.94
N GLY A 174 14.39 -13.79 -3.77
CA GLY A 174 13.41 -12.89 -3.17
C GLY A 174 13.75 -11.42 -3.39
N VAL A 175 12.83 -10.55 -2.96
CA VAL A 175 12.97 -9.10 -3.11
C VAL A 175 13.45 -8.53 -1.78
N SER A 176 14.55 -7.79 -1.80
CA SER A 176 15.06 -7.08 -0.63
C SER A 176 14.29 -5.78 -0.39
N THR A 177 14.15 -5.38 0.87
CA THR A 177 13.69 -4.02 1.22
C THR A 177 14.54 -2.94 0.52
N LEU A 178 15.82 -3.20 0.27
CA LEU A 178 16.73 -2.30 -0.47
C LEU A 178 16.41 -2.15 -1.96
N ASP A 179 15.50 -2.94 -2.53
CA ASP A 179 15.11 -2.86 -3.94
C ASP A 179 13.76 -2.16 -4.15
N ILE A 180 13.05 -1.86 -3.07
CA ILE A 180 11.65 -1.41 -3.09
C ILE A 180 11.60 0.09 -2.81
N TRP A 181 10.91 0.87 -3.65
CA TRP A 181 10.60 2.27 -3.32
C TRP A 181 9.68 2.34 -2.08
N PRO A 182 9.87 3.28 -1.13
CA PRO A 182 10.91 4.31 -1.05
C PRO A 182 12.21 3.83 -0.38
N TRP A 183 12.21 2.64 0.20
CA TRP A 183 13.28 2.12 1.04
C TRP A 183 14.63 1.94 0.33
N LYS A 184 14.61 1.73 -0.99
CA LYS A 184 15.83 1.71 -1.83
C LYS A 184 16.65 3.00 -1.76
N TYR A 185 16.03 4.11 -1.36
CA TYR A 185 16.71 5.40 -1.15
C TYR A 185 16.93 5.67 0.34
N LEU A 186 15.87 5.51 1.15
CA LEU A 186 15.90 5.91 2.56
C LEU A 186 16.81 5.02 3.42
N VAL A 187 16.86 3.72 3.16
CA VAL A 187 17.66 2.80 3.97
C VAL A 187 19.16 2.97 3.72
N PRO A 188 19.66 3.07 2.46
CA PRO A 188 21.07 3.38 2.23
C PRO A 188 21.49 4.72 2.83
N TRP A 189 20.68 5.77 2.67
CA TRP A 189 20.94 7.08 3.25
C TRP A 189 21.05 7.03 4.78
N MET A 190 20.04 6.45 5.45
CA MET A 190 20.06 6.34 6.91
C MET A 190 21.17 5.39 7.41
N ARG A 191 21.55 4.38 6.63
CA ARG A 191 22.68 3.52 6.95
C ARG A 191 23.99 4.30 6.95
N GLU A 192 24.22 5.14 5.94
CA GLU A 192 25.42 5.99 5.89
C GLU A 192 25.50 6.92 7.11
N ASP A 193 24.40 7.58 7.45
CA ASP A 193 24.30 8.43 8.66
C ASP A 193 24.62 7.65 9.95
N LEU A 194 24.00 6.50 10.17
CA LEU A 194 24.21 5.70 11.38
C LEU A 194 25.66 5.17 11.50
N PHE A 195 26.30 4.80 10.39
CA PHE A 195 27.71 4.42 10.39
C PHE A 195 28.61 5.60 10.74
N ALA A 196 28.35 6.77 10.15
CA ALA A 196 29.12 7.99 10.43
C ALA A 196 29.04 8.37 11.91
N ARG A 197 27.83 8.40 12.49
CA ARG A 197 27.63 8.69 13.91
C ARG A 197 28.30 7.66 14.82
N ARG A 198 28.17 6.37 14.53
CA ARG A 198 28.84 5.30 15.31
C ARG A 198 30.36 5.45 15.27
N ASP A 199 30.90 5.73 14.10
CA ASP A 199 32.35 5.81 13.91
C ASP A 199 32.93 7.08 14.55
N ALA A 200 32.18 8.20 14.54
CA ALA A 200 32.51 9.42 15.29
C ALA A 200 32.53 9.14 16.80
N ARG A 201 31.48 8.55 17.37
CA ARG A 201 31.44 8.19 18.80
C ARG A 201 32.62 7.32 19.24
N ARG A 202 33.04 6.38 18.38
CA ARG A 202 34.22 5.53 18.62
C ARG A 202 35.53 6.31 18.62
N GLN A 203 35.66 7.31 17.76
CA GLN A 203 36.84 8.17 17.70
C GLN A 203 36.92 9.09 18.92
N ASP A 204 35.79 9.63 19.35
CA ASP A 204 35.69 10.56 20.48
C ASP A 204 35.76 9.87 21.85
N GLY A 205 35.74 8.53 21.89
CA GLY A 205 35.76 7.75 23.12
C GLY A 205 34.46 7.84 23.93
N LEU A 206 33.37 8.25 23.30
CA LEU A 206 32.05 8.38 23.93
C LEU A 206 31.41 6.98 24.07
N SER A 207 31.41 6.44 25.29
CA SER A 207 30.76 5.15 25.61
C SER A 207 29.29 5.30 26.00
N ASP A 208 28.96 6.39 26.69
CA ASP A 208 27.63 6.63 27.24
C ASP A 208 27.04 7.91 26.64
N VAL A 209 25.96 7.74 25.88
CA VAL A 209 25.13 8.86 25.42
C VAL A 209 23.91 8.92 26.33
N GLU A 210 23.77 10.01 27.08
CA GLU A 210 22.57 10.29 27.87
C GLU A 210 21.53 10.98 26.98
N GLY A 211 20.30 10.46 26.99
CA GLY A 211 19.21 11.06 26.23
C GLY A 211 17.90 10.34 26.46
N ASN A 212 16.84 11.09 26.73
CA ASN A 212 15.50 10.54 26.95
C ASN A 212 14.57 10.73 25.75
N ASP A 213 14.93 11.59 24.78
CA ASP A 213 14.15 11.80 23.56
C ASP A 213 14.77 11.03 22.39
N PRO A 214 14.21 9.88 21.98
CA PRO A 214 14.73 9.11 20.85
C PRO A 214 14.60 9.83 19.50
N TYR A 215 13.84 10.92 19.41
CA TYR A 215 13.69 11.73 18.20
C TYR A 215 14.68 12.89 18.11
N ASP A 216 15.55 13.07 19.11
CA ASP A 216 16.55 14.15 19.16
C ASP A 216 17.87 13.67 19.81
N MET A 217 18.38 12.52 19.37
CA MET A 217 19.64 11.94 19.86
C MET A 217 20.77 12.14 18.85
N GLU A 218 21.25 13.38 18.70
CA GLU A 218 22.20 13.75 17.65
C GLU A 218 23.42 12.82 17.59
N GLU A 219 24.05 12.43 18.71
CA GLU A 219 25.22 11.55 18.59
C GLU A 219 24.86 10.14 18.12
N VAL A 220 23.61 9.69 18.23
CA VAL A 220 23.19 8.27 18.02
C VAL A 220 22.46 8.07 16.70
N VAL A 221 21.45 8.91 16.43
CA VAL A 221 20.53 8.82 15.29
C VAL A 221 20.25 10.23 14.78
N MET A 222 20.14 10.41 13.47
CA MET A 222 19.66 11.66 12.88
C MET A 222 18.38 12.17 13.58
N PRO A 223 18.41 13.36 14.20
CA PRO A 223 17.24 13.97 14.78
C PRO A 223 16.05 14.03 13.81
N LEU A 224 14.83 13.89 14.32
CA LEU A 224 13.63 13.90 13.48
C LEU A 224 13.49 15.20 12.71
N HIS A 225 13.86 16.33 13.32
CA HIS A 225 13.79 17.65 12.69
C HIS A 225 14.76 17.76 11.50
N ASP A 226 15.96 17.18 11.61
CA ASP A 226 16.90 17.07 10.48
C ASP A 226 16.35 16.15 9.40
N TYR A 227 15.83 14.99 9.79
CA TYR A 227 15.26 14.01 8.86
C TYR A 227 14.15 14.61 7.99
N ILE A 228 13.19 15.33 8.58
CA ILE A 228 12.08 15.91 7.81
C ILE A 228 12.53 17.10 6.95
N ASN A 229 13.63 17.77 7.31
CA ASN A 229 14.13 18.90 6.54
C ASN A 229 15.09 18.51 5.42
N ASP A 230 15.65 17.30 5.45
CA ASP A 230 16.53 16.76 4.41
C ASP A 230 15.84 16.67 3.04
N ALA A 231 16.59 16.96 1.97
CA ALA A 231 16.10 16.93 0.60
C ALA A 231 15.54 15.56 0.18
N ILE A 232 16.11 14.47 0.68
CA ILE A 232 15.66 13.09 0.40
C ILE A 232 14.26 12.87 1.01
N ALA A 233 14.03 13.29 2.25
CA ALA A 233 12.71 13.16 2.88
C ALA A 233 11.68 14.11 2.25
N ARG A 234 12.09 15.33 1.88
CA ARG A 234 11.25 16.28 1.16
C ARG A 234 10.78 15.74 -0.19
N ASP A 235 11.65 15.03 -0.91
CA ASP A 235 11.28 14.40 -2.17
C ASP A 235 10.42 13.14 -1.95
N ILE A 236 10.73 12.31 -0.97
CA ILE A 236 10.18 10.94 -0.91
C ILE A 236 9.01 10.79 0.07
N ILE A 237 9.07 11.41 1.24
CA ILE A 237 8.12 11.20 2.34
C ILE A 237 6.96 12.17 2.27
N HIS A 238 7.27 13.46 2.08
CA HIS A 238 6.30 14.54 2.19
C HIS A 238 5.26 14.54 1.08
N ASN A 239 3.99 14.67 1.46
CA ASN A 239 2.82 14.47 0.58
C ASN A 239 2.85 13.14 -0.19
N GLY A 240 3.62 12.16 0.32
CA GLY A 240 3.92 10.93 -0.42
C GLY A 240 2.69 10.09 -0.75
N ALA A 241 1.64 10.09 0.09
CA ALA A 241 0.42 9.35 -0.22
C ALA A 241 -0.34 10.00 -1.39
N THR A 242 -0.46 11.32 -1.36
CA THR A 242 -1.07 12.13 -2.43
C THR A 242 -0.30 11.96 -3.72
N LEU A 243 1.02 12.08 -3.70
CA LEU A 243 1.87 11.93 -4.88
C LEU A 243 1.80 10.50 -5.44
N GLN A 244 1.72 9.48 -4.58
CA GLN A 244 1.58 8.09 -5.01
C GLN A 244 0.21 7.79 -5.63
N ILE A 245 -0.87 8.33 -5.07
CA ILE A 245 -2.21 8.16 -5.67
C ILE A 245 -2.36 9.02 -6.94
N ALA A 246 -1.72 10.19 -6.98
CA ALA A 246 -1.66 11.05 -8.16
C ALA A 246 -0.71 10.53 -9.25
N GLY A 247 0.08 9.48 -9.00
CA GLY A 247 1.00 8.95 -10.02
C GLY A 247 2.15 9.92 -10.34
N LEU A 248 2.59 10.67 -9.34
CA LEU A 248 3.60 11.72 -9.42
C LEU A 248 4.70 11.49 -8.37
N THR A 249 5.03 10.25 -8.03
CA THR A 249 6.22 10.00 -7.20
C THR A 249 7.50 10.20 -8.00
N ASN A 250 8.65 10.26 -7.35
CA ASN A 250 9.94 10.20 -8.04
C ASN A 250 10.24 8.81 -8.66
N ASN A 251 9.34 7.84 -8.47
CA ASN A 251 9.35 6.51 -9.11
C ASN A 251 8.19 6.35 -10.10
N SER A 252 7.59 7.46 -10.56
CA SER A 252 6.51 7.46 -11.53
C SER A 252 6.96 6.98 -12.91
N TYR A 253 6.06 6.33 -13.62
CA TYR A 253 6.16 5.99 -15.05
C TYR A 253 5.61 7.09 -15.96
N TYR A 254 5.11 8.19 -15.40
CA TYR A 254 4.76 9.38 -16.19
C TYR A 254 6.00 10.25 -16.39
N ASP A 255 6.42 10.43 -17.64
CA ASP A 255 7.65 11.15 -17.99
C ASP A 255 7.67 12.60 -17.46
N GLY A 256 6.51 13.26 -17.40
CA GLY A 256 6.38 14.62 -16.88
C GLY A 256 6.29 14.72 -15.35
N ALA A 257 6.41 13.61 -14.62
CA ALA A 257 6.19 13.61 -13.17
C ALA A 257 7.18 14.50 -12.42
N HIS A 258 8.47 14.45 -12.78
CA HIS A 258 9.51 15.25 -12.12
C HIS A 258 9.26 16.75 -12.26
N GLU A 259 8.78 17.18 -13.42
CA GLU A 259 8.53 18.58 -13.71
C GLU A 259 7.29 19.10 -12.95
N VAL A 260 6.19 18.34 -12.97
CA VAL A 260 5.00 18.66 -12.18
C VAL A 260 5.33 18.72 -10.69
N ARG A 261 6.12 17.76 -10.19
CA ARG A 261 6.60 17.73 -8.80
C ARG A 261 7.44 18.96 -8.44
N HIS A 262 8.39 19.32 -9.29
CA HIS A 262 9.22 20.50 -9.06
C HIS A 262 8.35 21.76 -8.93
N CYS A 263 7.36 21.91 -9.80
CA CYS A 263 6.44 23.04 -9.79
C CYS A 263 5.58 23.13 -8.52
N ILE A 264 5.08 22.03 -7.98
CA ILE A 264 4.27 22.06 -6.75
C ILE A 264 5.13 22.17 -5.47
N ILE A 265 6.42 21.82 -5.54
CA ILE A 265 7.38 22.06 -4.46
C ILE A 265 7.70 23.55 -4.37
N GLU A 266 7.95 24.17 -5.53
CA GLU A 266 8.25 25.61 -5.65
C GLU A 266 7.02 26.48 -5.35
N PHE A 267 5.87 26.15 -5.96
CA PHE A 267 4.60 26.88 -5.84
C PHE A 267 3.55 25.98 -5.18
N LYS A 268 3.52 25.97 -3.85
CA LYS A 268 2.66 25.09 -3.04
C LYS A 268 1.17 25.21 -3.38
N GLU A 269 0.72 26.39 -3.79
CA GLU A 269 -0.65 26.67 -4.21
C GLU A 269 -1.09 25.82 -5.42
N LEU A 270 -0.16 25.38 -6.27
CA LEU A 270 -0.45 24.48 -7.39
C LEU A 270 -0.75 23.04 -6.94
N GLY A 271 -0.41 22.70 -5.69
CA GLY A 271 -0.68 21.39 -5.09
C GLY A 271 -2.17 21.01 -5.07
N VAL A 272 -3.07 22.00 -5.08
CA VAL A 272 -4.53 21.76 -5.13
C VAL A 272 -4.94 20.95 -6.37
N HIS A 273 -4.29 21.17 -7.51
CA HIS A 273 -4.59 20.43 -8.75
C HIS A 273 -4.18 18.95 -8.66
N VAL A 274 -3.10 18.67 -7.92
CA VAL A 274 -2.63 17.29 -7.65
C VAL A 274 -3.56 16.60 -6.66
N LEU A 275 -3.97 17.31 -5.61
CA LEU A 275 -4.90 16.81 -4.62
C LEU A 275 -6.25 16.42 -5.24
N GLU A 276 -6.80 17.24 -6.14
CA GLU A 276 -8.08 16.93 -6.80
C GLU A 276 -7.99 15.68 -7.69
N VAL A 277 -6.88 15.47 -8.40
CA VAL A 277 -6.65 14.22 -9.14
C VAL A 277 -6.55 13.03 -8.17
N ALA A 278 -5.85 13.17 -7.05
CA ALA A 278 -5.72 12.10 -6.07
C ALA A 278 -7.06 11.72 -5.42
N LYS A 279 -7.88 12.71 -5.02
CA LYS A 279 -9.22 12.50 -4.46
C LYS A 279 -10.11 11.74 -5.44
N ARG A 280 -10.12 12.15 -6.70
CA ARG A 280 -10.93 11.48 -7.73
C ARG A 280 -10.51 10.03 -7.95
N ARG A 281 -9.21 9.76 -8.01
CA ARG A 281 -8.71 8.39 -8.13
C ARG A 281 -9.08 7.54 -6.92
N LEU A 282 -9.09 8.11 -5.71
CA LEU A 282 -9.62 7.43 -4.53
C LEU A 282 -11.11 7.08 -4.69
N ASP A 283 -11.92 7.97 -5.26
CA ASP A 283 -13.35 7.71 -5.50
C ASP A 283 -13.61 6.55 -6.48
N GLU A 284 -12.64 6.24 -7.33
CA GLU A 284 -12.68 5.15 -8.32
C GLU A 284 -12.15 3.82 -7.78
N MET A 285 -11.48 3.84 -6.61
CA MET A 285 -10.97 2.61 -6.02
C MET A 285 -12.12 1.75 -5.48
N LEU A 286 -12.01 0.44 -5.69
CA LEU A 286 -12.94 -0.56 -5.17
C LEU A 286 -13.01 -0.49 -3.63
N TYR A 287 -11.87 -0.19 -3.00
CA TYR A 287 -11.76 -0.13 -1.55
C TYR A 287 -10.66 0.85 -1.10
N VAL A 288 -10.98 1.65 -0.08
CA VAL A 288 -10.04 2.56 0.60
C VAL A 288 -10.14 2.28 2.09
N GLY A 289 -9.07 1.73 2.69
CA GLY A 289 -9.01 1.45 4.12
C GLY A 289 -8.23 2.50 4.91
N LEU A 290 -8.38 2.48 6.23
CA LEU A 290 -7.63 3.32 7.16
C LEU A 290 -6.81 2.48 8.13
N THR A 291 -5.62 2.98 8.49
CA THR A 291 -4.71 2.26 9.39
C THR A 291 -5.13 2.39 10.84
N GLU A 292 -5.69 3.53 11.22
CA GLU A 292 -6.16 3.87 12.57
C GLU A 292 -7.35 2.97 12.95
N ASP A 293 -8.29 2.80 12.02
CA ASP A 293 -9.46 1.92 12.16
C ASP A 293 -9.17 0.50 11.65
N HIS A 294 -8.02 -0.05 12.05
CA HIS A 294 -7.46 -1.26 11.44
C HIS A 294 -8.40 -2.47 11.43
N ARG A 295 -9.07 -2.73 12.55
CA ARG A 295 -9.97 -3.89 12.70
C ARG A 295 -11.18 -3.73 11.80
N GLU A 296 -11.80 -2.56 11.83
CA GLU A 296 -12.98 -2.25 11.02
C GLU A 296 -12.63 -2.25 9.52
N SER A 297 -11.49 -1.66 9.16
CA SER A 297 -10.96 -1.69 7.80
C SER A 297 -10.70 -3.13 7.33
N ALA A 298 -10.13 -3.99 8.18
CA ALA A 298 -9.93 -5.40 7.83
C ALA A 298 -11.26 -6.13 7.59
N THR A 299 -12.26 -5.90 8.46
CA THR A 299 -13.60 -6.48 8.30
C THR A 299 -14.29 -5.98 7.04
N MET A 300 -14.23 -4.67 6.76
CA MET A 300 -14.82 -4.09 5.55
C MET A 300 -14.11 -4.58 4.29
N PHE A 301 -12.79 -4.71 4.30
CA PHE A 301 -12.04 -5.31 3.20
C PHE A 301 -12.50 -6.74 2.89
N ALA A 302 -12.70 -7.57 3.93
CA ALA A 302 -13.20 -8.92 3.75
C ALA A 302 -14.62 -8.95 3.14
N ASN A 303 -15.49 -8.03 3.56
CA ASN A 303 -16.87 -7.93 3.07
C ASN A 303 -17.00 -7.31 1.66
N VAL A 304 -16.10 -6.39 1.29
CA VAL A 304 -16.13 -5.69 0.01
C VAL A 304 -15.28 -6.40 -1.04
N VAL A 305 -13.99 -6.57 -0.76
CA VAL A 305 -13.03 -7.16 -1.71
C VAL A 305 -13.04 -8.68 -1.58
N GLY A 306 -12.90 -9.20 -0.36
CA GLY A 306 -12.84 -10.64 -0.09
C GLY A 306 -14.07 -11.39 -0.62
N ALA A 307 -15.27 -10.88 -0.37
CA ALA A 307 -16.52 -11.46 -0.84
C ALA A 307 -16.55 -11.59 -2.37
N GLN A 308 -16.12 -10.55 -3.10
CA GLN A 308 -16.11 -10.55 -4.56
C GLN A 308 -15.06 -11.50 -5.13
N VAL A 309 -13.85 -11.54 -4.54
CA VAL A 309 -12.81 -12.50 -4.96
C VAL A 309 -13.30 -13.93 -4.76
N ILE A 310 -13.90 -14.24 -3.59
CA ILE A 310 -14.47 -15.57 -3.29
C ILE A 310 -15.58 -15.92 -4.29
N SER A 311 -16.47 -14.98 -4.61
CA SER A 311 -17.54 -15.19 -5.59
C SER A 311 -16.99 -15.52 -6.97
N GLN A 312 -15.98 -14.77 -7.45
CA GLN A 312 -15.34 -15.03 -8.74
C GLN A 312 -14.58 -16.35 -8.80
N LEU A 313 -14.04 -16.82 -7.68
CA LEU A 313 -13.37 -18.13 -7.61
C LEU A 313 -14.39 -19.27 -7.72
N ARG A 314 -15.55 -19.16 -7.04
CA ARG A 314 -16.62 -20.17 -7.09
C ARG A 314 -17.29 -20.29 -8.46
N SER A 315 -17.47 -19.17 -9.16
CA SER A 315 -18.03 -19.17 -10.51
C SER A 315 -17.10 -19.77 -11.58
N ARG A 316 -15.85 -20.13 -11.21
CA ARG A 316 -14.80 -20.60 -12.14
C ARG A 316 -14.38 -22.07 -11.90
N SER A 317 -15.07 -22.85 -11.05
CA SER A 317 -14.74 -24.29 -10.87
C SER A 317 -14.80 -25.08 -12.19
N PRO A 318 -13.96 -26.13 -12.35
CA PRO A 318 -13.25 -26.38 -13.61
C PRO A 318 -14.00 -27.28 -14.61
N VAL A 319 -13.81 -27.00 -15.90
CA VAL A 319 -13.95 -27.99 -16.98
C VAL A 319 -12.88 -29.08 -16.73
N PRO A 320 -13.17 -30.39 -16.92
CA PRO A 320 -12.17 -31.43 -16.70
C PRO A 320 -11.08 -31.32 -17.78
N GLU A 321 -9.87 -30.91 -17.39
CA GLU A 321 -8.71 -31.02 -18.25
C GLU A 321 -8.22 -32.48 -18.26
N THR A 322 -8.29 -33.08 -19.43
CA THR A 322 -7.70 -34.36 -19.79
C THR A 322 -6.19 -34.33 -19.58
N VAL A 323 -5.75 -35.30 -18.79
CA VAL A 323 -4.42 -35.89 -18.61
C VAL A 323 -3.36 -35.52 -19.67
N ALA A 324 -2.27 -34.90 -19.21
CA ALA A 324 -0.86 -35.28 -19.46
C ALA A 324 0.06 -34.06 -19.67
N ALA A 325 0.66 -33.56 -18.59
CA ALA A 325 1.97 -32.89 -18.69
C ALA A 325 2.80 -33.17 -17.43
N LYS A 326 4.01 -33.67 -17.67
CA LYS A 326 4.98 -34.18 -16.71
C LYS A 326 5.22 -33.22 -15.53
N ARG A 327 5.10 -33.78 -14.33
CA ARG A 327 5.56 -33.19 -13.06
C ARG A 327 7.07 -32.94 -13.13
N THR A 328 7.47 -31.67 -13.20
CA THR A 328 8.72 -31.21 -12.61
C THR A 328 8.34 -30.40 -11.38
N SER A 329 8.58 -30.99 -10.20
CA SER A 329 8.25 -30.40 -8.91
C SER A 329 9.27 -29.32 -8.58
N GLU A 330 8.99 -28.07 -8.95
CA GLU A 330 9.64 -26.92 -8.33
C GLU A 330 8.82 -26.51 -7.10
N GLN A 331 9.13 -27.14 -5.97
CA GLN A 331 8.74 -26.64 -4.66
C GLN A 331 9.37 -25.25 -4.46
N SER A 332 8.55 -24.20 -4.47
CA SER A 332 8.91 -22.90 -3.89
C SER A 332 7.80 -22.40 -2.99
N SER A 333 7.64 -23.07 -1.85
CA SER A 333 6.97 -22.55 -0.67
C SER A 333 7.99 -21.77 0.16
N THR A 334 8.44 -20.62 -0.32
CA THR A 334 9.28 -19.72 0.48
C THR A 334 8.43 -18.66 1.17
N MET A 335 8.38 -18.83 2.50
CA MET A 335 8.02 -17.86 3.50
C MET A 335 8.58 -16.47 3.12
N TYR A 336 7.79 -15.41 3.33
CA TYR A 336 8.36 -14.06 3.43
C TYR A 336 9.11 -13.95 4.77
N SER A 337 10.25 -14.63 4.86
CA SER A 337 11.39 -14.02 5.51
C SER A 337 12.02 -13.10 4.46
N GLU A 338 12.27 -11.85 4.83
CA GLU A 338 13.53 -11.25 4.39
C GLU A 338 14.57 -12.33 4.72
N SER A 339 15.21 -12.87 3.68
CA SER A 339 16.27 -13.86 3.86
C SER A 339 17.20 -13.36 4.95
N MET A 340 17.33 -14.16 6.02
CA MET A 340 18.34 -13.98 7.05
C MET A 340 19.69 -13.72 6.39
N ASP A 341 20.30 -12.59 6.73
CA ASP A 341 21.69 -12.63 7.13
C ASP A 341 21.75 -13.28 8.50
N ARG A 342 22.16 -14.54 8.53
CA ARG A 342 22.57 -15.21 9.76
C ARG A 342 23.91 -14.59 10.17
N HIS A 343 23.89 -13.73 11.18
CA HIS A 343 25.06 -13.48 12.00
C HIS A 343 24.64 -13.56 13.47
N ASP A 344 24.56 -14.79 13.95
CA ASP A 344 24.89 -15.12 15.34
C ASP A 344 25.96 -16.23 15.25
N GLN A 345 27.17 -15.96 15.76
CA GLN A 345 28.11 -17.01 16.13
C GLN A 345 28.37 -16.92 17.64
N ASN A 346 28.32 -18.11 18.25
CA ASN A 346 28.82 -18.50 19.57
C ASN A 346 28.20 -17.83 20.80
N GLY A 347 27.09 -18.42 21.24
CA GLY A 347 26.68 -18.47 22.64
C GLY A 347 25.85 -19.72 22.85
N THR A 348 26.45 -20.74 23.44
CA THR A 348 25.81 -21.99 23.89
C THR A 348 24.58 -21.66 24.71
N LEU A 349 23.40 -22.10 24.28
CA LEU A 349 22.23 -22.36 25.11
C LEU A 349 21.26 -23.18 24.25
N ASP A 350 21.44 -24.50 24.35
CA ASP A 350 20.41 -25.46 24.00
C ASP A 350 19.20 -25.19 24.89
N GLU A 351 18.08 -24.76 24.30
CA GLU A 351 16.76 -25.13 24.82
C GLU A 351 15.68 -25.00 23.74
N GLU A 352 14.86 -26.04 23.68
CA GLU A 352 13.90 -26.38 22.66
C GLU A 352 12.84 -25.30 22.41
N VAL A 353 12.64 -24.91 21.14
CA VAL A 353 11.35 -24.41 20.66
C VAL A 353 10.93 -25.24 19.45
N ASN A 354 10.48 -26.45 19.77
CA ASN A 354 9.60 -27.23 18.91
C ASN A 354 8.26 -26.52 18.77
N GLY A 355 7.77 -26.33 17.54
CA GLY A 355 6.37 -25.93 17.33
C GLY A 355 6.08 -24.99 16.16
N ILE A 356 6.60 -25.26 14.96
CA ILE A 356 5.86 -24.90 13.74
C ILE A 356 5.68 -26.18 12.94
N HIS A 357 4.63 -26.93 13.27
CA HIS A 357 4.02 -27.77 12.26
C HIS A 357 3.64 -26.85 11.09
N ALA A 358 4.27 -27.08 9.94
CA ALA A 358 3.81 -26.55 8.69
C ALA A 358 2.34 -26.94 8.52
N PRO A 359 1.41 -26.01 8.18
CA PRO A 359 0.17 -26.45 7.60
C PRO A 359 0.52 -26.97 6.21
N GLY A 360 0.65 -28.29 6.10
CA GLY A 360 0.66 -28.99 4.82
C GLY A 360 -0.56 -28.60 4.00
N ASN A 361 -0.38 -28.48 2.68
CA ASN A 361 -1.40 -28.22 1.67
C ASN A 361 -2.33 -27.01 1.91
N VAL A 362 -1.80 -25.80 1.70
CA VAL A 362 -2.62 -24.56 1.60
C VAL A 362 -3.37 -24.46 0.26
N GLU A 363 -3.01 -25.24 -0.76
CA GLU A 363 -3.65 -25.20 -2.07
C GLU A 363 -5.06 -25.84 -2.08
N ALA A 364 -5.30 -26.88 -1.28
CA ALA A 364 -6.60 -27.56 -1.23
C ALA A 364 -7.69 -26.80 -0.43
N ASN A 365 -7.31 -25.81 0.39
CA ASN A 365 -8.24 -25.12 1.30
C ASN A 365 -8.87 -23.82 0.73
N LYS A 366 -8.54 -23.42 -0.50
CA LYS A 366 -9.02 -22.15 -1.08
C LYS A 366 -10.44 -22.23 -1.68
N GLU A 367 -10.85 -23.40 -2.17
CA GLU A 367 -12.17 -23.58 -2.81
C GLU A 367 -13.35 -23.40 -1.84
N ASN A 368 -13.15 -23.70 -0.55
CA ASN A 368 -14.17 -23.59 0.51
C ASN A 368 -14.08 -22.30 1.36
N MET A 369 -13.40 -21.27 0.85
CA MET A 369 -13.28 -19.99 1.54
C MET A 369 -14.64 -19.27 1.63
N THR A 370 -14.94 -18.70 2.80
CA THR A 370 -16.09 -17.81 3.04
C THR A 370 -15.58 -16.51 3.67
N VAL A 371 -16.39 -15.46 3.66
CA VAL A 371 -16.01 -14.18 4.28
C VAL A 371 -15.72 -14.34 5.78
N THR A 372 -16.56 -15.11 6.50
CA THR A 372 -16.33 -15.42 7.91
C THR A 372 -15.02 -16.18 8.15
N LYS A 373 -14.70 -17.17 7.31
CA LYS A 373 -13.43 -17.91 7.39
C LYS A 373 -12.24 -17.00 7.08
N LEU A 374 -12.39 -16.08 6.13
CA LEU A 374 -11.36 -15.10 5.77
C LEU A 374 -11.04 -14.16 6.93
N ILE A 375 -12.07 -13.64 7.62
CA ILE A 375 -11.90 -12.80 8.81
C ILE A 375 -11.19 -13.58 9.93
N LYS A 376 -11.61 -14.82 10.22
CA LYS A 376 -10.93 -15.67 11.22
C LYS A 376 -9.47 -15.98 10.85
N ALA A 377 -9.20 -16.21 9.56
CA ALA A 377 -7.83 -16.42 9.06
C ALA A 377 -6.97 -15.16 9.23
N TYR A 378 -7.57 -13.98 9.10
CA TYR A 378 -6.90 -12.71 9.34
C TYR A 378 -6.58 -12.52 10.83
N GLU A 379 -7.56 -12.69 11.71
CA GLU A 379 -7.41 -12.53 13.16
C GLU A 379 -6.35 -13.49 13.73
N SER A 380 -6.29 -14.72 13.24
CA SER A 380 -5.24 -15.67 13.63
C SER A 380 -3.87 -15.36 13.03
N CYS A 381 -3.80 -14.68 11.88
CA CYS A 381 -2.55 -14.32 11.21
C CYS A 381 -1.90 -13.04 11.79
N ILE A 382 -2.69 -12.05 12.21
CA ILE A 382 -2.18 -10.72 12.54
C ILE A 382 -1.29 -10.70 13.78
N HIS A 383 -1.64 -11.48 14.81
CA HIS A 383 -0.90 -11.50 16.07
C HIS A 383 0.52 -12.09 15.92
N PRO A 384 0.71 -13.29 15.33
CA PRO A 384 2.06 -13.81 15.04
C PRO A 384 2.88 -12.88 14.14
N LEU A 385 2.25 -12.28 13.11
CA LEU A 385 2.91 -11.35 12.20
C LEU A 385 3.48 -10.14 12.94
N ARG A 386 2.68 -9.52 13.83
CA ARG A 386 3.11 -8.39 14.66
C ARG A 386 4.19 -8.78 15.66
N SER A 387 4.09 -9.97 16.27
CA SER A 387 5.11 -10.48 17.20
C SER A 387 6.48 -10.63 16.52
N ILE A 388 6.53 -11.20 15.31
CA ILE A 388 7.78 -11.34 14.54
C ILE A 388 8.36 -9.96 14.19
N GLN A 389 7.52 -9.01 13.78
CA GLN A 389 7.96 -7.65 13.46
C GLN A 389 8.53 -6.94 14.70
N SER A 390 7.86 -7.07 15.85
CA SER A 390 8.32 -6.49 17.12
C SER A 390 9.68 -7.04 17.53
N ARG A 391 9.89 -8.36 17.47
CA ARG A 391 11.18 -8.98 17.79
C ARG A 391 12.31 -8.48 16.89
N ARG A 392 12.06 -8.37 15.58
CA ARG A 392 13.05 -7.82 14.62
C ARG A 392 13.40 -6.38 14.94
N ARG A 393 12.39 -5.57 15.26
CA ARG A 393 12.58 -4.16 15.65
C ARG A 393 13.46 -4.07 16.89
N ILE A 394 13.13 -4.81 17.95
CA ILE A 394 13.93 -4.86 19.19
C ILE A 394 15.39 -5.24 18.88
N SER A 395 15.60 -6.30 18.10
CA SER A 395 16.96 -6.72 17.71
C SER A 395 17.72 -5.65 16.94
N SER A 396 17.04 -4.91 16.06
CA SER A 396 17.68 -3.88 15.23
C SER A 396 18.05 -2.66 16.09
N LEU A 397 17.15 -2.23 16.97
CA LEU A 397 17.35 -1.05 17.81
C LEU A 397 18.43 -1.24 18.89
N LYS A 398 18.76 -2.49 19.26
CA LYS A 398 19.91 -2.77 20.14
C LYS A 398 21.23 -2.17 19.63
N HIS A 399 21.41 -2.04 18.32
CA HIS A 399 22.64 -1.48 17.74
C HIS A 399 22.73 0.05 17.83
N ILE A 400 21.64 0.71 18.23
CA ILE A 400 21.55 2.16 18.39
C ILE A 400 21.00 2.53 19.78
N ALA A 401 21.15 1.65 20.77
CA ALA A 401 20.82 1.98 22.15
C ALA A 401 21.59 3.25 22.58
N PRO A 402 20.96 4.17 23.34
CA PRO A 402 19.66 4.04 24.02
C PRO A 402 18.42 4.38 23.17
N ALA A 403 18.56 4.74 21.89
CA ALA A 403 17.41 5.16 21.06
C ALA A 403 16.34 4.06 20.95
N ASN A 404 15.14 4.36 21.46
CA ASN A 404 14.00 3.44 21.43
C ASN A 404 12.68 4.16 21.10
N PHE A 405 12.18 3.95 19.89
CA PHE A 405 10.97 4.60 19.42
C PHE A 405 9.70 3.94 19.96
N THR A 406 8.90 4.67 20.73
CA THR A 406 7.58 4.23 21.20
C THR A 406 6.48 5.19 20.76
N LYS A 407 5.22 4.79 20.89
CA LYS A 407 4.10 5.70 20.61
C LYS A 407 4.04 6.80 21.67
N GLU A 408 4.39 6.46 22.90
CA GLU A 408 4.48 7.35 24.04
C GLU A 408 5.58 8.40 23.83
N ALA A 409 6.73 8.01 23.27
CA ALA A 409 7.80 8.95 22.92
C ALA A 409 7.35 9.96 21.85
N ARG A 410 6.48 9.58 20.91
CA ARG A 410 5.95 10.53 19.90
C ARG A 410 5.18 11.70 20.52
N LEU A 411 4.58 11.50 21.69
CA LEU A 411 3.83 12.53 22.40
C LEU A 411 4.73 13.63 23.00
N HIS A 412 6.03 13.34 23.15
CA HIS A 412 7.00 14.27 23.71
C HIS A 412 7.73 15.10 22.63
N VAL A 413 7.52 14.78 21.36
CA VAL A 413 8.07 15.57 20.25
C VAL A 413 7.46 16.97 20.26
N SER A 414 8.31 17.97 20.08
CA SER A 414 7.91 19.37 20.19
C SER A 414 6.81 19.76 19.19
N GLU A 415 5.91 20.65 19.61
CA GLU A 415 4.82 21.12 18.75
C GLU A 415 5.37 21.81 17.48
N ALA A 416 6.53 22.47 17.55
CA ALA A 416 7.19 23.07 16.39
C ALA A 416 7.48 22.02 15.30
N VAL A 417 8.08 20.89 15.68
CA VAL A 417 8.36 19.77 14.75
C VAL A 417 7.06 19.17 14.22
N LEU A 418 6.04 19.01 15.06
CA LEU A 418 4.72 18.53 14.63
C LEU A 418 4.06 19.46 13.60
N GLN A 419 4.20 20.78 13.77
CA GLN A 419 3.69 21.76 12.82
C GLN A 419 4.46 21.77 11.51
N GLU A 420 5.79 21.58 11.54
CA GLU A 420 6.58 21.39 10.32
C GLU A 420 6.14 20.14 9.55
N ILE A 421 5.97 19.01 10.25
CA ILE A 421 5.46 17.78 9.63
C ILE A 421 4.10 18.04 8.98
N LYS A 422 3.17 18.71 9.67
CA LYS A 422 1.85 19.05 9.11
C LYS A 422 1.98 19.96 7.87
N SER A 423 2.82 20.98 7.93
CA SER A 423 3.07 21.94 6.84
C SER A 423 3.60 21.26 5.58
N PHE A 424 4.58 20.36 5.74
CA PHE A 424 5.12 19.59 4.61
C PHE A 424 4.16 18.54 4.07
N ASN A 425 3.13 18.16 4.83
CA ASN A 425 2.16 17.12 4.47
C ASN A 425 0.73 17.65 4.33
N SER A 426 0.57 18.93 3.97
CA SER A 426 -0.74 19.59 3.83
C SER A 426 -1.68 18.86 2.86
N LEU A 427 -1.18 18.40 1.70
CA LEU A 427 -2.00 17.65 0.75
C LEU A 427 -2.39 16.28 1.30
N ASP A 428 -1.47 15.58 1.96
CA ASP A 428 -1.76 14.30 2.60
C ASP A 428 -2.80 14.43 3.73
N LEU A 429 -2.79 15.54 4.48
CA LEU A 429 -3.80 15.82 5.52
C LEU A 429 -5.19 15.96 4.91
N GLU A 430 -5.33 16.76 3.85
CA GLU A 430 -6.61 16.91 3.16
C GLU A 430 -7.07 15.63 2.47
N LEU A 431 -6.15 14.88 1.85
CA LEU A 431 -6.45 13.60 1.23
C LEU A 431 -6.90 12.57 2.26
N TYR A 432 -6.26 12.53 3.43
CA TYR A 432 -6.62 11.62 4.51
C TYR A 432 -8.03 11.94 5.06
N GLU A 433 -8.36 13.21 5.26
CA GLU A 433 -9.72 13.62 5.64
C GLU A 433 -10.76 13.26 4.56
N TYR A 434 -10.40 13.36 3.28
CA TYR A 434 -11.24 12.86 2.20
C TYR A 434 -11.43 11.34 2.25
N ALA A 435 -10.35 10.59 2.50
CA ALA A 435 -10.38 9.14 2.65
C ALA A 435 -11.24 8.70 3.83
N ARG A 436 -11.25 9.43 4.94
CA ARG A 436 -12.17 9.19 6.08
C ARG A 436 -13.63 9.30 5.66
N LYS A 437 -13.97 10.26 4.80
CA LYS A 437 -15.34 10.39 4.25
C LYS A 437 -15.69 9.20 3.35
N ILE A 438 -14.78 8.78 2.47
CA ILE A 438 -14.95 7.57 1.64
C ILE A 438 -15.18 6.35 2.53
N PHE A 439 -14.32 6.15 3.53
CA PHE A 439 -14.38 5.02 4.46
C PHE A 439 -15.71 4.97 5.21
N SER A 440 -16.17 6.08 5.78
CA SER A 440 -17.48 6.16 6.46
C SER A 440 -18.64 5.82 5.52
N ASN A 441 -18.59 6.28 4.27
CA ASN A 441 -19.61 5.97 3.27
C ASN A 441 -19.58 4.48 2.86
N GLN A 442 -18.40 3.89 2.71
CA GLN A 442 -18.24 2.46 2.44
C GLN A 442 -18.77 1.61 3.60
N HIS A 443 -18.53 2.04 4.84
CA HIS A 443 -19.03 1.36 6.03
C HIS A 443 -20.56 1.34 6.06
N LYS A 444 -21.20 2.51 5.89
CA LYS A 444 -22.66 2.63 5.85
C LYS A 444 -23.30 1.73 4.79
N ARG A 445 -22.73 1.71 3.57
CA ARG A 445 -23.21 0.84 2.47
C ARG A 445 -23.06 -0.64 2.81
N THR A 446 -21.94 -1.03 3.40
CA THR A 446 -21.68 -2.43 3.78
C THR A 446 -22.64 -2.87 4.88
N ALA A 447 -22.88 -2.04 5.90
CA ALA A 447 -23.84 -2.31 6.96
C ALA A 447 -25.27 -2.44 6.42
N GLN A 448 -25.71 -1.55 5.54
CA GLN A 448 -27.03 -1.65 4.89
C GLN A 448 -27.17 -2.94 4.09
N LYS A 449 -26.14 -3.32 3.30
CA LYS A 449 -26.16 -4.56 2.52
C LYS A 449 -26.27 -5.79 3.41
N LEU A 450 -25.56 -5.82 4.54
CA LEU A 450 -25.64 -6.93 5.50
C LEU A 450 -27.04 -7.04 6.12
N LEU A 451 -27.62 -5.91 6.56
CA LEU A 451 -28.99 -5.88 7.11
C LEU A 451 -30.04 -6.33 6.10
N THR A 452 -29.94 -5.90 4.83
CA THR A 452 -30.86 -6.36 3.78
C THR A 452 -30.70 -7.85 3.46
N THR A 453 -29.49 -8.39 3.56
CA THR A 453 -29.21 -9.81 3.29
C THR A 453 -29.74 -10.70 4.42
N GLU A 454 -29.61 -10.26 5.68
CA GLU A 454 -30.21 -10.94 6.84
C GLU A 454 -31.74 -10.88 6.78
N SER A 455 -32.33 -9.71 6.45
CA SER A 455 -33.77 -9.58 6.27
C SER A 455 -34.34 -10.44 5.13
N PHE A 456 -33.61 -10.59 4.01
CA PHE A 456 -34.00 -11.52 2.95
C PHE A 456 -33.82 -12.99 3.36
N GLY A 457 -32.81 -13.30 4.18
CA GLY A 457 -32.60 -14.62 4.77
C GLY A 457 -33.75 -15.05 5.68
N ASP A 458 -34.29 -14.12 6.46
CA ASP A 458 -35.45 -14.36 7.34
C ASP A 458 -36.77 -14.45 6.57
N ILE A 459 -36.93 -13.68 5.47
CA ILE A 459 -38.11 -13.83 4.60
C ILE A 459 -38.07 -15.18 3.87
N VAL A 460 -36.91 -15.62 3.38
CA VAL A 460 -36.76 -16.91 2.67
C VAL A 460 -36.82 -18.10 3.64
N SER A 461 -36.37 -17.96 4.90
CA SER A 461 -36.53 -19.02 5.91
C SER A 461 -37.98 -19.16 6.40
N SER A 462 -38.75 -18.06 6.44
CA SER A 462 -40.20 -18.10 6.72
C SER A 462 -41.03 -18.67 5.56
N SER A 463 -40.45 -18.77 4.36
CA SER A 463 -41.12 -19.28 3.16
C SER A 463 -41.09 -20.81 3.04
N TYR A 464 -40.28 -21.50 3.85
CA TYR A 464 -40.13 -22.97 3.80
C TYR A 464 -41.12 -23.76 4.67
N SER A 465 -42.12 -23.08 5.25
CA SER A 465 -43.22 -23.71 5.99
C SER A 465 -44.60 -23.24 5.54
N ILE A 466 -44.74 -22.81 4.29
CA ILE A 466 -46.05 -22.64 3.65
C ILE A 466 -46.60 -24.05 3.34
N SER A 467 -47.30 -24.61 4.32
CA SER A 467 -48.11 -25.84 4.17
C SER A 467 -49.00 -25.71 2.93
N PRO A 468 -49.15 -26.76 2.08
CA PRO A 468 -49.97 -26.73 0.86
C PRO A 468 -51.41 -26.21 1.05
N TRP A 469 -51.93 -26.30 2.27
CA TRP A 469 -53.25 -25.81 2.67
C TRP A 469 -53.37 -24.27 2.71
N SER A 470 -52.27 -23.56 2.94
CA SER A 470 -52.27 -22.09 3.00
C SER A 470 -52.39 -21.42 1.62
N LEU A 471 -51.89 -22.08 0.56
CA LEU A 471 -52.12 -21.64 -0.83
C LEU A 471 -53.59 -21.75 -1.24
N ILE A 472 -54.31 -22.76 -0.72
CA ILE A 472 -55.74 -22.95 -0.99
C ILE A 472 -56.58 -21.83 -0.33
N LEU A 473 -56.21 -21.42 0.89
CA LEU A 473 -56.90 -20.35 1.62
C LEU A 473 -56.72 -18.96 1.00
N VAL A 474 -55.60 -18.71 0.31
CA VAL A 474 -55.35 -17.44 -0.40
C VAL A 474 -55.93 -17.45 -1.82
N ALA A 475 -55.92 -18.59 -2.50
CA ALA A 475 -56.45 -18.71 -3.86
C ALA A 475 -57.99 -18.69 -3.91
N ALA A 476 -58.68 -19.28 -2.94
CA ALA A 476 -60.15 -19.35 -2.91
C ALA A 476 -60.85 -17.97 -2.96
N PRO A 477 -60.48 -16.95 -2.16
CA PRO A 477 -61.12 -15.64 -2.23
C PRO A 477 -60.81 -14.90 -3.54
N ILE A 478 -59.61 -15.10 -4.13
CA ILE A 478 -59.24 -14.48 -5.42
C ILE A 478 -60.08 -15.10 -6.56
N VAL A 479 -60.23 -16.43 -6.57
CA VAL A 479 -61.06 -17.12 -7.58
C VAL A 479 -62.54 -16.73 -7.44
N LEU A 480 -63.05 -16.61 -6.21
CA LEU A 480 -64.41 -16.12 -5.95
C LEU A 480 -64.59 -14.67 -6.40
N LEU A 481 -63.60 -13.80 -6.20
CA LEU A 481 -63.63 -12.42 -6.67
C LEU A 481 -63.67 -12.34 -8.20
N VAL A 482 -62.86 -13.15 -8.89
CA VAL A 482 -62.84 -13.21 -10.36
C VAL A 482 -64.17 -13.74 -10.91
N LEU A 483 -64.75 -14.77 -10.27
CA LEU A 483 -66.08 -15.28 -10.64
C LEU A 483 -67.18 -14.25 -10.41
N PHE A 484 -67.14 -13.53 -9.28
CA PHE A 484 -68.08 -12.45 -8.99
C PHE A 484 -68.01 -11.32 -10.03
N ILE A 485 -66.79 -10.90 -10.39
CA ILE A 485 -66.57 -9.91 -11.45
C ILE A 485 -67.13 -10.41 -12.79
N PHE A 486 -66.91 -11.68 -13.15
CA PHE A 486 -67.45 -12.26 -14.38
C PHE A 486 -69.00 -12.31 -14.39
N VAL A 487 -69.64 -12.62 -13.27
CA VAL A 487 -71.10 -12.63 -13.12
C VAL A 487 -71.67 -11.22 -13.20
N VAL A 488 -71.05 -10.23 -12.57
CA VAL A 488 -71.47 -8.83 -12.63
C VAL A 488 -71.30 -8.23 -14.04
N ILE A 489 -70.21 -8.58 -14.75
CA ILE A 489 -69.97 -8.13 -16.12
C ILE A 489 -70.95 -8.78 -17.11
N LYS A 490 -71.30 -10.07 -16.93
CA LYS A 490 -72.34 -10.72 -17.76
C LYS A 490 -73.75 -10.24 -17.42
N GLY A 491 -74.05 -9.97 -16.15
CA GLY A 491 -75.34 -9.43 -15.71
C GLY A 491 -75.64 -8.03 -16.26
N LYS A 492 -74.61 -7.19 -16.42
CA LYS A 492 -74.74 -5.86 -17.06
C LYS A 492 -74.96 -5.88 -18.57
N ARG A 493 -74.83 -7.04 -19.24
CA ARG A 493 -75.07 -7.17 -20.69
C ARG A 493 -76.50 -7.58 -21.08
N ILE A 494 -77.38 -7.89 -20.12
CA ILE A 494 -78.77 -8.33 -20.39
C ILE A 494 -79.81 -7.23 -20.12
N SER A 495 -79.47 -6.12 -19.46
CA SER A 495 -80.38 -4.99 -19.21
C SER A 495 -80.12 -3.78 -20.11
N LYS A 496 -80.24 -3.96 -21.42
CA LYS A 496 -80.57 -2.87 -22.35
C LYS A 496 -81.70 -3.31 -23.27
N ILE A 497 -82.88 -3.47 -22.69
CA ILE A 497 -84.15 -3.46 -23.42
C ILE A 497 -84.41 -1.99 -23.80
N LYS A 498 -84.54 -1.76 -25.11
CA LYS A 498 -85.09 -0.52 -25.70
C LYS A 498 -86.55 -0.37 -25.27
N ILE A 499 -86.91 0.82 -24.79
CA ILE A 499 -88.22 1.43 -25.07
C ILE A 499 -88.02 2.33 -26.28
#